data_AF-A0A919MDE8-F1
#
_entry.id   AF-A0A919MDE8-F1
#
_cell.length_a   1.000
_cell.length_b   1.000
_cell.length_c   1.000
_cell.angle_alpha   90.00
_cell.angle_beta   90.00
_cell.angle_gamma   90.00
#
_symmetry.space_group_name_H-M   'P 1'
#
loop_
_entity.id
_entity.type
_entity.pdbx_description
1 polymer ?
#
loop_
_entity_poly.entity_id
_entity_poly.type
_entity_poly.pdbx_seq_one_letter_code
_entity_poly.pdbx_strand_id
1 'polypeptide(L)'
;MWADRRGGAGPTPEEIERWQRRTSAPDNELPGAAGVLLLLGHTDDAAVAVTQVEGFSTGWRFTLAVRLRRPRPGPHLHMLLSRRAHLGLEIPVQDRLLLGLEYPDGRRASTLRDEPMGRPDDGAELVFRQQSGSGDDRSHDQSYWVSPLPPPGPVTFVLAWPSAGLPETRTGVDGAAIRAAAGQARELWAPQPPEEHLEPPAPARPADGWFAEES
;
A
#
# COMPACT_ATOMS: atom_id res chain seq x y z
N MET A 1 12.44 8.61 -11.78
CA MET A 1 13.86 8.93 -12.02
C MET A 1 14.74 8.02 -11.16
N TRP A 2 15.23 6.93 -11.74
CA TRP A 2 16.14 5.99 -11.06
C TRP A 2 17.57 6.53 -11.16
N ALA A 3 18.11 7.04 -10.05
CA ALA A 3 19.52 7.36 -9.97
C ALA A 3 20.28 6.12 -9.49
N ASP A 4 20.88 5.42 -10.45
CA ASP A 4 21.79 4.31 -10.28
C ASP A 4 23.06 4.78 -9.53
N ARG A 5 23.33 4.16 -8.38
CA ARG A 5 24.68 4.09 -7.80
C ARG A 5 25.00 2.62 -7.54
N ARG A 6 25.28 1.86 -8.60
CA ARG A 6 26.26 0.77 -8.68
C ARG A 6 26.20 0.20 -10.10
N GLY A 7 27.24 0.47 -10.91
CA GLY A 7 27.41 0.12 -12.32
C GLY A 7 27.20 -1.34 -12.74
N GLY A 8 25.98 -1.84 -12.59
CA GLY A 8 25.44 -3.04 -13.22
C GLY A 8 24.50 -2.64 -14.35
N ALA A 9 24.33 -3.51 -15.34
CA ALA A 9 23.25 -3.34 -16.32
C ALA A 9 21.92 -3.18 -15.56
N GLY A 10 21.09 -2.22 -16.00
CA GLY A 10 19.75 -2.02 -15.44
C GLY A 10 18.91 -3.30 -15.50
N PRO A 11 17.82 -3.38 -14.71
CA PRO A 11 17.00 -4.58 -14.66
C PRO A 11 16.45 -4.94 -16.04
N THR A 12 16.38 -6.24 -16.35
CA THR A 12 15.82 -6.70 -17.63
C THR A 12 14.30 -6.44 -17.70
N PRO A 13 13.68 -6.45 -18.90
CA PRO A 13 12.23 -6.32 -19.01
C PRO A 13 11.44 -7.37 -18.20
N GLU A 14 11.88 -8.64 -18.25
CA GLU A 14 11.27 -9.74 -17.48
C GLU A 14 11.37 -9.52 -15.97
N GLU A 15 12.49 -8.94 -15.54
CA GLU A 15 12.75 -8.59 -14.15
C GLU A 15 11.87 -7.44 -13.66
N ILE A 16 11.66 -6.42 -14.50
CA ILE A 16 10.74 -5.31 -14.25
C ILE A 16 9.31 -5.83 -14.15
N GLU A 17 8.89 -6.66 -15.11
CA GLU A 17 7.56 -7.25 -15.16
C GLU A 17 7.29 -8.12 -13.92
N ARG A 18 8.23 -8.97 -13.53
CA ARG A 18 8.13 -9.78 -12.31
C ARG A 18 7.97 -8.91 -11.07
N TRP A 19 8.75 -7.83 -10.98
CA TRP A 19 8.65 -6.88 -9.87
C TRP A 19 7.29 -6.16 -9.86
N GLN A 20 6.79 -5.72 -11.03
CA GLN A 20 5.48 -5.08 -11.15
C GLN A 20 4.35 -6.02 -10.72
N ARG A 21 4.36 -7.26 -11.20
CA ARG A 21 3.37 -8.30 -10.84
C ARG A 21 3.32 -8.59 -9.34
N ARG A 22 4.45 -8.47 -8.63
CA ARG A 22 4.54 -8.68 -7.19
C ARG A 22 4.23 -7.44 -6.36
N THR A 23 4.51 -6.24 -6.86
CA THR A 23 4.51 -5.01 -6.06
C THR A 23 3.33 -4.08 -6.32
N SER A 24 2.47 -4.43 -7.26
CA SER A 24 1.30 -3.66 -7.69
C SER A 24 0.18 -4.60 -8.13
N ALA A 25 -1.06 -4.11 -8.02
CA ALA A 25 -2.20 -4.78 -8.62
C ALA A 25 -2.04 -4.80 -10.16
N PRO A 26 -2.37 -5.92 -10.84
CA PRO A 26 -2.45 -5.94 -12.29
C PRO A 26 -3.42 -4.88 -12.81
N ASP A 27 -2.99 -4.10 -13.80
CA ASP A 27 -3.79 -3.05 -14.43
C ASP A 27 -4.74 -3.59 -15.51
N ASN A 28 -4.49 -4.81 -15.97
CA ASN A 28 -5.26 -5.53 -16.97
C ASN A 28 -6.31 -6.49 -16.37
N GLU A 29 -6.59 -6.40 -15.07
CA GLU A 29 -7.55 -7.25 -14.37
C GLU A 29 -8.65 -6.44 -13.69
N LEU A 30 -9.89 -6.95 -13.77
CA LEU A 30 -10.95 -6.57 -12.85
C LEU A 30 -10.92 -7.52 -11.64
N PRO A 31 -10.70 -7.03 -10.41
CA PRO A 31 -10.63 -7.90 -9.24
C PRO A 31 -11.99 -8.49 -8.88
N GLY A 32 -11.97 -9.65 -8.21
CA GLY A 32 -13.13 -10.09 -7.45
C GLY A 32 -13.16 -9.41 -6.08
N ALA A 33 -14.36 -9.25 -5.51
CA ALA A 33 -14.55 -8.57 -4.22
C ALA A 33 -14.92 -9.59 -3.14
N ALA A 34 -14.22 -9.53 -2.00
CA ALA A 34 -14.63 -10.20 -0.79
C ALA A 34 -15.51 -9.22 0.03
N GLY A 35 -16.70 -9.66 0.44
CA GLY A 35 -17.63 -8.90 1.28
C GLY A 35 -17.17 -8.77 2.73
N VAL A 36 -15.89 -8.49 2.96
CA VAL A 36 -15.25 -8.36 4.26
C VAL A 36 -15.22 -6.89 4.67
N LEU A 37 -15.77 -6.62 5.84
CA LEU A 37 -15.61 -5.36 6.57
C LEU A 37 -15.19 -5.71 7.99
N LEU A 38 -14.04 -5.20 8.43
CA LEU A 38 -13.43 -5.60 9.69
C LEU A 38 -13.01 -4.39 10.50
N LEU A 39 -13.63 -4.18 11.67
CA LEU A 39 -13.16 -3.19 12.62
C LEU A 39 -11.92 -3.75 13.33
N LEU A 40 -10.78 -3.08 13.18
CA LEU A 40 -9.52 -3.49 13.79
C LEU A 40 -9.35 -2.90 15.20
N GLY A 41 -9.91 -1.71 15.43
CA GLY A 41 -9.89 -1.06 16.74
C GLY A 41 -10.67 0.25 16.73
N HIS A 42 -11.25 0.61 17.88
CA HIS A 42 -11.90 1.90 18.07
C HIS A 42 -11.74 2.41 19.50
N THR A 43 -11.77 3.73 19.64
CA THR A 43 -11.93 4.50 20.87
C THR A 43 -13.08 5.50 20.68
N ASP A 44 -13.30 6.38 21.65
CA ASP A 44 -14.27 7.48 21.50
C ASP A 44 -13.85 8.52 20.45
N ASP A 45 -12.56 8.58 20.09
CA ASP A 45 -11.99 9.62 19.22
C ASP A 45 -11.40 9.10 17.90
N ALA A 46 -11.16 7.78 17.78
CA ALA A 46 -10.58 7.17 16.59
C ALA A 46 -11.21 5.80 16.27
N ALA A 47 -11.33 5.48 14.99
CA ALA A 47 -11.69 4.15 14.52
C ALA A 47 -10.83 3.77 13.31
N VAL A 48 -10.41 2.50 13.29
CA VAL A 48 -9.60 1.93 12.21
C VAL A 48 -10.23 0.63 11.75
N ALA A 49 -10.51 0.52 10.46
CA ALA A 49 -11.15 -0.64 9.86
C ALA A 49 -10.50 -1.03 8.53
N VAL A 50 -10.60 -2.31 8.19
CA VAL A 50 -10.35 -2.81 6.83
C VAL A 50 -11.67 -2.79 6.07
N THR A 51 -11.64 -2.16 4.91
CA THR A 51 -12.72 -2.09 3.94
C THR A 51 -12.22 -2.56 2.57
N GLN A 52 -13.15 -2.86 1.66
CA GLN A 52 -12.87 -3.16 0.24
C GLN A 52 -11.74 -4.18 0.03
N VAL A 53 -11.96 -5.42 0.46
CA VAL A 53 -11.00 -6.50 0.21
C VAL A 53 -11.21 -7.04 -1.20
N GLU A 54 -10.20 -6.94 -2.04
CA GLU A 54 -10.24 -7.25 -3.47
C GLU A 54 -9.14 -8.25 -3.82
N GLY A 55 -9.50 -9.33 -4.51
CA GLY A 55 -8.58 -10.37 -4.95
C GLY A 55 -8.24 -10.25 -6.42
N PHE A 56 -6.94 -10.36 -6.73
CA PHE A 56 -6.35 -10.40 -8.07
C PHE A 56 -5.61 -11.72 -8.28
N SER A 57 -5.21 -12.04 -9.51
CA SER A 57 -4.51 -13.30 -9.79
C SER A 57 -3.15 -13.42 -9.06
N THR A 58 -2.45 -12.29 -8.86
CA THR A 58 -1.10 -12.24 -8.28
C THR A 58 -1.04 -11.84 -6.80
N GLY A 59 -2.18 -11.47 -6.21
CA GLY A 59 -2.22 -10.90 -4.87
C GLY A 59 -3.60 -10.33 -4.53
N TRP A 60 -3.66 -9.48 -3.53
CA TRP A 60 -4.90 -8.87 -3.09
C TRP A 60 -4.67 -7.47 -2.57
N ARG A 61 -5.74 -6.69 -2.56
CA ARG A 61 -5.77 -5.30 -2.13
C ARG A 61 -6.80 -5.15 -1.03
N PHE A 62 -6.53 -4.24 -0.10
CA PHE A 62 -7.53 -3.79 0.85
C PHE A 62 -7.37 -2.30 1.12
N THR A 63 -8.43 -1.67 1.61
CA THR A 63 -8.41 -0.29 2.06
C THR A 63 -8.41 -0.26 3.57
N LEU A 64 -7.46 0.47 4.16
CA LEU A 64 -7.48 0.83 5.57
C LEU A 64 -8.23 2.15 5.72
N ALA A 65 -9.42 2.10 6.30
CA ALA A 65 -10.21 3.26 6.64
C ALA A 65 -9.86 3.73 8.06
N VAL A 66 -9.34 4.95 8.17
CA VAL A 66 -9.07 5.62 9.43
C VAL A 66 -10.02 6.81 9.58
N ARG A 67 -10.71 6.87 10.72
CA ARG A 67 -11.67 7.92 11.04
C ARG A 67 -11.35 8.51 12.39
N LEU A 68 -11.35 9.83 12.46
CA LEU A 68 -11.16 10.59 13.69
C LEU A 68 -12.40 11.44 13.97
N ARG A 69 -12.80 11.49 15.24
CA ARG A 69 -13.92 12.34 15.67
C ARG A 69 -13.60 13.82 15.47
N ARG A 70 -12.34 14.20 15.68
CA ARG A 70 -11.79 15.56 15.51
C ARG A 70 -10.38 15.46 14.91
N PRO A 71 -9.94 16.47 14.13
CA PRO A 71 -8.54 16.57 13.73
C PRO A 71 -7.64 16.56 14.97
N ARG A 72 -6.46 15.96 14.83
CA ARG A 72 -5.45 15.94 15.89
C ARG A 72 -4.44 17.07 15.67
N PRO A 73 -3.91 17.69 16.73
CA PRO A 73 -2.75 18.57 16.59
C PRO A 73 -1.52 17.74 16.21
N GLY A 74 -0.59 18.34 15.46
CA GLY A 74 0.65 17.67 15.03
C GLY A 74 0.63 17.30 13.54
N PRO A 75 1.34 16.24 13.14
CA PRO A 75 1.40 15.81 11.73
C PRO A 75 0.02 15.48 11.17
N HIS A 76 -0.17 15.77 9.88
CA HIS A 76 -1.38 15.39 9.17
C HIS A 76 -1.62 13.87 9.23
N LEU A 77 -2.89 13.45 9.21
CA LEU A 77 -3.25 12.06 9.39
C LEU A 77 -2.54 11.13 8.41
N HIS A 78 -2.48 11.50 7.13
CA HIS A 78 -1.79 10.71 6.10
C HIS A 78 -0.31 10.45 6.45
N MET A 79 0.35 11.37 7.15
CA MET A 79 1.75 11.22 7.57
C MET A 79 1.92 10.17 8.67
N LEU A 80 0.88 9.97 9.51
CA LEU A 80 0.89 8.96 10.59
C LEU A 80 0.73 7.53 10.04
N LEU A 81 0.15 7.39 8.84
CA LEU A 81 0.01 6.12 8.12
C LEU A 81 1.18 5.85 7.17
N SER A 82 1.91 6.89 6.75
CA SER A 82 3.03 6.79 5.83
C SER A 82 4.14 5.89 6.36
N ARG A 83 4.50 4.90 5.54
CA ARG A 83 5.75 4.14 5.71
C ARG A 83 6.99 4.99 5.46
N ARG A 84 6.91 6.00 4.58
CA ARG A 84 8.07 6.84 4.23
C ARG A 84 8.31 7.89 5.31
N ALA A 85 9.58 8.14 5.62
CA ALA A 85 9.97 9.35 6.32
C ALA A 85 9.61 10.56 5.45
N HIS A 86 8.93 11.54 6.04
CA HIS A 86 8.72 12.84 5.39
C HIS A 86 10.01 13.63 5.56
N LEU A 87 10.54 14.21 4.47
CA LEU A 87 11.81 14.95 4.49
C LEU A 87 11.77 16.04 5.58
N GLY A 88 12.67 15.94 6.57
CA GLY A 88 12.77 16.88 7.69
C GLY A 88 11.79 16.66 8.84
N LEU A 89 10.96 15.61 8.81
CA LEU A 89 9.99 15.29 9.86
C LEU A 89 10.13 13.84 10.32
N GLU A 90 10.70 13.66 11.51
CA GLU A 90 10.70 12.37 12.21
C GLU A 90 9.43 12.26 13.06
N ILE A 91 8.57 11.30 12.71
CA ILE A 91 7.36 10.99 13.49
C ILE A 91 7.70 9.82 14.43
N PRO A 92 7.62 10.01 15.76
CA PRO A 92 7.91 8.96 16.72
C PRO A 92 6.99 7.74 16.54
N VAL A 93 7.49 6.54 16.83
CA VAL A 93 6.74 5.29 16.64
C VAL A 93 5.42 5.26 17.41
N GLN A 94 5.38 5.87 18.60
CA GLN A 94 4.17 5.96 19.42
C GLN A 94 3.06 6.79 18.76
N ASP A 95 3.42 7.70 17.85
CA ASP A 95 2.47 8.58 17.16
C ASP A 95 1.95 7.97 15.87
N ARG A 96 2.66 6.97 15.32
CA ARG A 96 2.33 6.28 14.08
C ARG A 96 1.20 5.29 14.27
N LEU A 97 0.41 5.11 13.20
CA LEU A 97 -0.49 3.98 13.08
C LEU A 97 0.31 2.79 12.55
N LEU A 98 0.42 1.76 13.37
CA LEU A 98 1.18 0.55 13.08
C LEU A 98 0.22 -0.51 12.57
N LEU A 99 0.48 -1.02 11.37
CA LEU A 99 -0.30 -2.07 10.75
C LEU A 99 0.62 -3.24 10.39
N GLY A 100 0.27 -4.42 10.88
CA GLY A 100 0.90 -5.69 10.60
C GLY A 100 -0.08 -6.66 9.94
N LEU A 101 0.48 -7.61 9.21
CA LEU A 101 -0.22 -8.69 8.54
C LEU A 101 0.54 -9.99 8.75
N GLU A 102 -0.18 -11.06 9.07
CA GLU A 102 0.37 -12.39 9.30
C GLU A 102 -0.46 -13.46 8.57
N TYR A 103 0.21 -14.31 7.80
CA TYR A 103 -0.36 -15.47 7.14
C TYR A 103 -0.29 -16.71 8.03
N PRO A 104 -1.11 -17.75 7.78
CA PRO A 104 -1.17 -18.94 8.62
C PRO A 104 0.10 -19.79 8.55
N ASP A 105 0.95 -19.58 7.53
CA ASP A 105 2.27 -20.21 7.40
C ASP A 105 3.40 -19.44 8.12
N GLY A 106 3.05 -18.38 8.87
CA GLY A 106 3.98 -17.58 9.65
C GLY A 106 4.65 -16.44 8.89
N ARG A 107 4.37 -16.25 7.58
CA ARG A 107 4.85 -15.07 6.85
C ARG A 107 4.22 -13.81 7.42
N ARG A 108 5.05 -12.78 7.66
CA ARG A 108 4.66 -11.52 8.31
C ARG A 108 5.18 -10.31 7.55
N ALA A 109 4.39 -9.24 7.54
CA ALA A 109 4.82 -7.93 7.07
C ALA A 109 4.21 -6.82 7.94
N SER A 110 4.87 -5.66 8.03
CA SER A 110 4.37 -4.54 8.85
C SER A 110 4.83 -3.19 8.33
N THR A 111 4.09 -2.13 8.64
CA THR A 111 4.48 -0.74 8.32
C THR A 111 5.71 -0.25 9.06
N LEU A 112 6.16 -0.95 10.10
CA LEU A 112 7.40 -0.65 10.83
C LEU A 112 8.67 -1.20 10.20
N ARG A 113 8.58 -2.17 9.29
CA ARG A 113 9.81 -2.70 8.68
C ARG A 113 10.24 -1.75 7.58
N ASP A 114 11.45 -1.23 7.73
CA ASP A 114 12.26 -0.77 6.61
C ASP A 114 12.34 -1.94 5.64
N GLU A 115 11.77 -1.81 4.44
CA GLU A 115 11.96 -2.82 3.41
C GLU A 115 13.47 -3.03 3.24
N PRO A 116 13.94 -4.27 3.07
CA PRO A 116 15.28 -4.49 2.58
C PRO A 116 15.44 -3.62 1.33
N MET A 117 16.49 -2.82 1.28
CA MET A 117 16.83 -1.93 0.16
C MET A 117 17.23 -2.73 -1.11
N GLY A 118 16.71 -3.94 -1.25
CA GLY A 118 17.04 -4.96 -2.24
C GLY A 118 15.79 -5.54 -2.87
N ARG A 119 15.99 -6.19 -4.02
CA ARG A 119 14.93 -6.80 -4.82
C ARG A 119 14.25 -7.91 -4.01
N PRO A 120 12.90 -7.99 -3.96
CA PRO A 120 12.22 -9.07 -3.26
C PRO A 120 12.65 -10.42 -3.82
N ASP A 121 13.27 -11.26 -2.98
CA ASP A 121 13.68 -12.61 -3.38
C ASP A 121 12.45 -13.47 -3.69
N ASP A 122 12.59 -14.41 -4.62
CA ASP A 122 11.51 -15.16 -5.23
C ASP A 122 10.78 -16.04 -4.19
N GLY A 123 9.55 -15.67 -3.83
CA GLY A 123 8.55 -16.56 -3.19
C GLY A 123 8.53 -16.65 -1.66
N ALA A 124 9.62 -16.32 -0.94
CA ALA A 124 9.67 -16.49 0.52
C ALA A 124 8.99 -15.36 1.31
N GLU A 125 9.04 -14.13 0.80
CA GLU A 125 8.63 -12.94 1.54
C GLU A 125 7.28 -12.37 1.11
N LEU A 126 6.52 -11.92 2.12
CA LEU A 126 5.24 -11.24 1.95
C LEU A 126 5.50 -9.79 1.51
N VAL A 127 5.12 -9.45 0.29
CA VAL A 127 5.08 -8.07 -0.18
C VAL A 127 3.88 -7.40 0.47
N PHE A 128 4.10 -6.28 1.15
CA PHE A 128 3.04 -5.46 1.75
C PHE A 128 3.34 -3.99 1.49
N ARG A 129 2.69 -3.41 0.50
CA ARG A 129 3.00 -2.06 0.01
C ARG A 129 1.85 -1.10 0.18
N GLN A 130 2.15 0.07 0.72
CA GLN A 130 1.26 1.22 0.70
C GLN A 130 1.12 1.73 -0.75
N GLN A 131 -0.10 1.89 -1.20
CA GLN A 131 -0.47 2.35 -2.55
C GLN A 131 -1.11 3.74 -2.46
N SER A 132 -2.14 4.03 -3.27
CA SER A 132 -2.88 5.27 -3.21
C SER A 132 -3.56 5.48 -1.84
N GLY A 133 -3.54 6.73 -1.38
CA GLY A 133 -4.28 7.17 -0.20
C GLY A 133 -5.02 8.46 -0.54
N SER A 134 -6.19 8.65 0.06
CA SER A 134 -7.00 9.86 -0.11
C SER A 134 -7.69 10.21 1.20
N GLY A 135 -7.83 11.51 1.46
CA GLY A 135 -8.54 11.99 2.63
C GLY A 135 -7.97 13.28 3.21
N ASP A 136 -8.43 13.59 4.41
CA ASP A 136 -8.05 14.75 5.20
C ASP A 136 -7.67 14.33 6.63
N ASP A 137 -7.54 15.30 7.54
CA ASP A 137 -7.17 15.06 8.94
C ASP A 137 -8.29 14.48 9.81
N ARG A 138 -9.47 14.20 9.25
CA ARG A 138 -10.59 13.53 9.93
C ARG A 138 -10.89 12.16 9.35
N SER A 139 -10.67 11.97 8.06
CA SER A 139 -10.99 10.75 7.35
C SER A 139 -9.91 10.47 6.32
N HIS A 140 -9.25 9.32 6.43
CA HIS A 140 -8.25 8.89 5.47
C HIS A 140 -8.48 7.44 5.08
N ASP A 141 -8.50 7.17 3.78
CA ASP A 141 -8.58 5.85 3.18
C ASP A 141 -7.27 5.55 2.48
N GLN A 142 -6.56 4.54 2.99
CA GLN A 142 -5.25 4.14 2.47
C GLN A 142 -5.33 2.74 1.88
N SER A 143 -5.04 2.62 0.58
CA SER A 143 -4.97 1.32 -0.08
C SER A 143 -3.63 0.64 0.19
N TYR A 144 -3.67 -0.68 0.38
CA TYR A 144 -2.49 -1.53 0.49
C TYR A 144 -2.58 -2.71 -0.47
N TRP A 145 -1.46 -3.00 -1.11
CA TRP A 145 -1.25 -4.20 -1.93
C TRP A 145 -0.50 -5.27 -1.14
N VAL A 146 -0.94 -6.52 -1.26
CA VAL A 146 -0.33 -7.68 -0.63
C VAL A 146 -0.12 -8.79 -1.66
N SER A 147 1.09 -9.34 -1.72
CA SER A 147 1.41 -10.48 -2.58
C SER A 147 2.39 -11.43 -1.90
N PRO A 148 2.25 -12.76 -2.03
CA PRO A 148 1.22 -13.48 -2.80
C PRO A 148 -0.11 -13.60 -2.04
N LEU A 149 -1.10 -14.28 -2.62
CA LEU A 149 -2.33 -14.68 -1.92
C LEU A 149 -2.04 -15.53 -0.66
N PRO A 150 -2.90 -15.48 0.36
CA PRO A 150 -2.70 -16.25 1.58
C PRO A 150 -2.85 -17.76 1.34
N PRO A 151 -2.04 -18.60 2.01
CA PRO A 151 -2.30 -20.03 2.07
C PRO A 151 -3.64 -20.35 2.76
N PRO A 152 -4.13 -21.60 2.69
CA PRO A 152 -5.30 -22.03 3.44
C PRO A 152 -5.17 -21.73 4.94
N GLY A 153 -6.12 -20.97 5.48
CA GLY A 153 -6.17 -20.56 6.88
C GLY A 153 -6.51 -19.07 7.05
N PRO A 154 -6.59 -18.60 8.30
CA PRO A 154 -6.91 -17.21 8.59
C PRO A 154 -5.73 -16.28 8.29
N VAL A 155 -6.02 -15.09 7.78
CA VAL A 155 -5.07 -13.98 7.73
C VAL A 155 -5.30 -13.10 8.95
N THR A 156 -4.24 -12.75 9.67
CA THR A 156 -4.33 -11.93 10.88
C THR A 156 -3.84 -10.51 10.61
N PHE A 157 -4.69 -9.53 10.87
CA PHE A 157 -4.30 -8.13 10.95
C PHE A 157 -3.86 -7.80 12.38
N VAL A 158 -2.77 -7.05 12.50
CA VAL A 158 -2.28 -6.52 13.77
C VAL A 158 -2.31 -5.00 13.69
N LEU A 159 -3.01 -4.34 14.61
CA LEU A 159 -3.11 -2.88 14.66
C LEU A 159 -2.58 -2.39 15.99
N ALA A 160 -1.77 -1.32 16.00
CA ALA A 160 -1.50 -0.55 17.20
C ALA A 160 -1.45 0.94 16.84
N TRP A 161 -2.04 1.79 17.68
CA TRP A 161 -1.90 3.25 17.56
C TRP A 161 -1.89 3.89 18.94
N PRO A 162 -0.75 3.83 19.65
CA PRO A 162 -0.66 4.21 21.06
C PRO A 162 -1.12 5.64 21.33
N SER A 163 -0.73 6.61 20.49
CA SER A 163 -1.14 8.00 20.66
C SER A 163 -2.65 8.25 20.47
N ALA A 164 -3.38 7.32 19.84
CA ALA A 164 -4.85 7.37 19.71
C ALA A 164 -5.57 6.53 20.79
N GLY A 165 -4.81 5.98 21.75
CA GLY A 165 -5.35 5.11 22.80
C GLY A 165 -5.72 3.72 22.31
N LEU A 166 -5.24 3.31 21.13
CA LEU A 166 -5.48 1.97 20.58
C LEU A 166 -4.28 1.07 20.92
N PRO A 167 -4.42 0.12 21.88
CA PRO A 167 -3.38 -0.87 22.15
C PRO A 167 -3.24 -1.84 20.96
N GLU A 168 -2.25 -2.73 21.02
CA GLU A 168 -2.11 -3.78 20.01
C GLU A 168 -3.36 -4.68 20.00
N THR A 169 -4.01 -4.77 18.85
CA THR A 169 -5.11 -5.70 18.58
C THR A 169 -4.73 -6.69 17.49
N ARG A 170 -5.27 -7.90 17.57
CA ARG A 170 -5.08 -8.97 16.57
C ARG A 170 -6.45 -9.42 16.10
N THR A 171 -6.71 -9.29 14.81
CA THR A 171 -8.02 -9.59 14.22
C THR A 171 -7.86 -10.52 13.03
N GLY A 172 -8.50 -11.68 13.08
CA GLY A 172 -8.48 -12.67 12.00
C GLY A 172 -9.55 -12.40 10.95
N VAL A 173 -9.20 -12.59 9.68
CA VAL A 173 -10.13 -12.67 8.55
C VAL A 173 -9.99 -14.04 7.89
N ASP A 174 -11.09 -14.57 7.36
CA ASP A 174 -11.06 -15.80 6.58
C ASP A 174 -10.27 -15.61 5.28
N GLY A 175 -9.06 -16.18 5.23
CA GLY A 175 -8.22 -16.15 4.03
C GLY A 175 -8.85 -16.88 2.84
N ALA A 176 -9.82 -17.79 3.07
CA ALA A 176 -10.58 -18.40 1.99
C ALA A 176 -11.45 -17.40 1.22
N ALA A 177 -12.00 -16.38 1.90
CA ALA A 177 -12.74 -15.32 1.23
C ALA A 177 -11.85 -14.50 0.29
N ILE A 178 -10.60 -14.21 0.69
CA ILE A 178 -9.61 -13.51 -0.14
C ILE A 178 -9.26 -14.36 -1.37
N ARG A 179 -8.99 -15.66 -1.19
CA ARG A 179 -8.72 -16.56 -2.32
C ARG A 179 -9.92 -16.72 -3.25
N ALA A 180 -11.13 -16.79 -2.70
CA ALA A 180 -12.35 -16.89 -3.50
C ALA A 180 -12.54 -15.64 -4.36
N ALA A 181 -12.32 -14.45 -3.80
CA ALA A 181 -12.33 -13.19 -4.55
C ALA A 181 -11.25 -13.18 -5.65
N ALA A 182 -10.04 -13.64 -5.36
CA ALA A 182 -8.98 -13.75 -6.37
C ALA A 182 -9.35 -14.73 -7.51
N GLY A 183 -10.02 -15.84 -7.20
CA GLY A 183 -10.54 -16.78 -8.20
C GLY A 183 -11.67 -16.22 -9.06
N GLN A 184 -12.23 -15.05 -8.70
CA GLN A 184 -13.24 -14.34 -9.48
C GLN A 184 -12.64 -13.19 -10.31
N ALA A 185 -11.33 -12.93 -10.20
CA ALA A 185 -10.65 -11.92 -11.00
C ALA A 185 -10.78 -12.25 -12.49
N ARG A 186 -11.00 -11.22 -13.31
CA ARG A 186 -11.16 -11.36 -14.75
C ARG A 186 -10.08 -10.59 -15.45
N GLU A 187 -9.30 -11.29 -16.27
CA GLU A 187 -8.42 -10.65 -17.25
C GLU A 187 -9.28 -9.89 -18.26
N LEU A 188 -8.99 -8.61 -18.43
CA LEU A 188 -9.70 -7.71 -19.33
C LEU A 188 -9.03 -7.67 -20.71
N TRP A 189 -7.69 -7.71 -20.73
CA TRP A 189 -6.87 -7.75 -21.93
C TRP A 189 -5.49 -8.33 -21.61
N ALA A 190 -4.77 -8.74 -22.65
CA ALA A 190 -3.41 -9.25 -22.51
C ALA A 190 -2.48 -8.19 -21.90
N PRO A 191 -1.54 -8.57 -21.01
CA PRO A 191 -0.57 -7.65 -20.43
C PRO A 191 0.12 -6.81 -21.50
N GLN A 192 0.13 -5.49 -21.31
CA GLN A 192 0.84 -4.59 -22.21
C GLN A 192 2.29 -4.45 -21.74
N PRO A 193 3.26 -4.31 -22.67
CA PRO A 193 4.61 -3.95 -22.29
C PRO A 193 4.58 -2.61 -21.54
N PRO A 194 5.49 -2.39 -20.57
CA PRO A 194 5.60 -1.10 -19.92
C PRO A 194 5.69 0.00 -20.97
N GLU A 195 4.79 0.98 -20.94
CA GLU A 195 4.95 2.15 -21.79
C GLU A 195 6.28 2.82 -21.41
N GLU A 196 7.12 3.08 -22.41
CA GLU A 196 8.18 4.07 -22.23
C GLU A 196 7.47 5.39 -21.92
N HIS A 197 7.45 5.76 -20.63
CA HIS A 197 7.07 7.10 -20.21
C HIS A 197 8.10 8.06 -20.79
N LEU A 198 7.90 8.46 -22.03
CA LEU A 198 8.53 9.63 -22.60
C LEU A 198 8.08 10.80 -21.72
N GLU A 199 9.02 11.41 -21.00
CA GLU A 199 8.73 12.65 -20.30
C GLU A 199 8.12 13.59 -21.34
N PRO A 200 6.86 14.05 -21.15
CA PRO A 200 6.27 14.97 -22.09
C PRO A 200 7.20 16.18 -22.20
N PRO A 201 7.44 16.70 -23.42
CA PRO A 201 8.29 17.87 -23.58
C PRO A 201 7.78 18.96 -22.64
N ALA A 202 8.70 19.66 -21.98
CA ALA A 202 8.35 20.77 -21.12
C ALA A 202 7.37 21.69 -21.87
N PRO A 203 6.25 22.10 -21.24
CA PRO A 203 5.26 22.92 -21.92
C PRO A 203 5.96 24.17 -22.46
N ALA A 204 5.64 24.53 -23.72
CA ALA A 204 6.20 25.73 -24.32
C ALA A 204 5.87 26.94 -23.44
N ARG A 205 6.89 27.74 -23.12
CA ARG A 205 6.68 28.98 -22.37
C ARG A 205 5.85 29.95 -23.21
N PRO A 206 4.96 30.73 -22.58
CA PRO A 206 4.33 31.87 -23.24
C PRO A 206 5.39 32.80 -23.85
N ALA A 207 5.07 33.44 -24.97
CA ALA A 207 6.00 34.30 -25.69
C ALA A 207 6.31 35.61 -24.94
N ASP A 208 5.44 36.01 -24.02
CA ASP A 208 5.51 37.25 -23.27
C ASP A 208 4.91 37.12 -21.86
N GLY A 209 5.20 38.13 -21.04
CA GLY A 209 4.73 38.22 -19.66
C GLY A 209 5.57 37.48 -18.64
N TRP A 210 5.12 37.52 -17.40
CA TRP A 210 5.83 37.01 -16.21
C TRP A 210 6.30 35.56 -16.32
N PHE A 211 5.59 34.71 -17.06
CA PHE A 211 5.90 33.29 -17.24
C PHE A 211 6.84 33.00 -18.43
N ALA A 212 7.22 34.01 -19.21
CA ALA A 212 8.23 33.89 -20.26
C ALA A 212 9.66 33.90 -19.70
N GLU A 213 9.87 34.50 -18.51
CA GLU A 213 11.19 34.70 -17.91
C GLU A 213 11.74 33.42 -17.25
N GLU A 214 13.02 33.09 -17.48
CA GLU A 214 13.72 32.01 -16.78
C GLU A 214 13.97 32.41 -15.32
N SER A 215 13.41 31.64 -14.39
CA SER A 215 13.66 31.74 -12.95
C SER A 215 14.98 31.09 -12.57
#